data_AF-A0A2N5AGR5-F1
#
_entry.id   AF-A0A2N5AGR5-F1
#
_cell.length_a   1.000
_cell.length_b   1.000
_cell.length_c   1.000
_cell.angle_alpha   90.00
_cell.angle_beta   90.00
_cell.angle_gamma   90.00
#
_symmetry.space_group_name_H-M   'P 1'
#
loop_
_entity.id
_entity.type
_entity.pdbx_description
1 polymer ?
#
loop_
_entity_poly.entity_id
_entity_poly.type
_entity_poly.pdbx_seq_one_letter_code
_entity_poly.pdbx_strand_id
1 'polypeptide(L)'
;MPKLGMQPIRRRQLIDATLDAINEVGMHDATIAQIARRAGVSTGIISHYFKDKNGLLEATMRDITSQLRDAVLNRLHALPDGSASQRLQAIVGGNFDETQISSAAMKAWLAF
;
A
#
# COMPACT_ATOMS: atom_id res chain seq x y z
N MET A 1 9.44 -8.91 -24.48
CA MET A 1 8.19 -9.21 -23.74
C MET A 1 8.53 -9.56 -22.30
N PRO A 2 7.82 -9.07 -21.29
CA PRO A 2 8.04 -9.51 -19.91
C PRO A 2 7.71 -11.00 -19.80
N LYS A 3 8.50 -11.77 -19.03
CA LYS A 3 8.18 -13.17 -18.74
C LYS A 3 6.81 -13.23 -18.02
N LEU A 4 5.97 -14.21 -18.38
CA LEU A 4 4.69 -14.47 -17.71
C LEU A 4 4.93 -14.54 -16.18
N GLY A 5 4.09 -13.84 -15.40
CA GLY A 5 4.24 -13.72 -13.94
C GLY A 5 5.12 -12.57 -13.44
N MET A 6 5.88 -11.88 -14.29
CA MET A 6 6.70 -10.74 -13.86
C MET A 6 5.90 -9.47 -13.60
N GLN A 7 4.73 -9.33 -14.22
CA GLN A 7 3.92 -8.11 -14.11
C GLN A 7 3.42 -7.86 -12.67
N PRO A 8 2.84 -8.84 -11.95
CA PRO A 8 2.47 -8.66 -10.53
C PRO A 8 3.67 -8.36 -9.63
N ILE A 9 4.78 -9.09 -9.82
CA ILE A 9 6.02 -8.89 -9.05
C ILE A 9 6.52 -7.46 -9.22
N ARG A 10 6.53 -6.95 -10.46
CA ARG A 10 7.02 -5.62 -10.76
C ARG A 10 6.10 -4.53 -10.23
N ARG A 11 4.78 -4.72 -10.28
CA ARG A 11 3.82 -3.82 -9.64
C ARG A 11 4.06 -3.74 -8.15
N ARG A 12 4.22 -4.89 -7.49
CA ARG A 12 4.46 -4.94 -6.04
C ARG A 12 5.76 -4.24 -5.66
N GLN A 13 6.85 -4.53 -6.38
CA GLN A 13 8.15 -3.88 -6.19
C GLN A 13 8.08 -2.35 -6.28
N LEU A 14 7.27 -1.81 -7.19
CA LEU A 14 7.08 -0.36 -7.36
C LEU A 14 6.22 0.24 -6.24
N ILE A 15 5.22 -0.48 -5.75
CA ILE A 15 4.41 -0.07 -4.59
C ILE A 15 5.29 -0.01 -3.34
N ASP A 16 6.07 -1.06 -3.07
CA ASP A 16 6.95 -1.12 -1.90
C ASP A 16 8.00 0.01 -1.95
N ALA A 17 8.63 0.24 -3.10
CA ALA A 17 9.57 1.36 -3.28
C ALA A 17 8.91 2.75 -3.14
N THR A 18 7.61 2.85 -3.41
CA THR A 18 6.83 4.09 -3.21
C THR A 18 6.59 4.33 -1.72
N LEU A 19 6.20 3.30 -0.97
CA LEU A 19 6.05 3.37 0.49
C LEU A 19 7.36 3.79 1.17
N ASP A 20 8.48 3.22 0.73
CA ASP A 20 9.81 3.59 1.25
C ASP A 20 10.16 5.05 0.96
N ALA A 21 9.88 5.53 -0.25
CA ALA A 21 10.11 6.93 -0.61
C ALA A 21 9.23 7.87 0.23
N ILE A 22 7.94 7.56 0.40
CA ILE A 22 7.02 8.32 1.27
C ILE A 22 7.52 8.31 2.71
N ASN A 23 8.04 7.17 3.18
CA ASN A 23 8.55 7.07 4.53
C ASN A 23 9.79 7.93 4.76
N GLU A 24 10.65 8.07 3.76
CA GLU A 24 11.89 8.85 3.89
C GLU A 24 11.66 10.35 3.72
N VAL A 25 10.96 10.76 2.66
CA VAL A 25 10.87 12.18 2.27
C VAL A 25 9.45 12.75 2.31
N GLY A 26 8.43 11.93 2.61
CA GLY A 26 7.03 12.33 2.52
C GLY A 26 6.46 12.22 1.11
N MET A 27 5.13 12.25 1.00
CA MET A 27 4.42 11.99 -0.26
C MET A 27 4.63 13.08 -1.32
N HIS A 28 4.70 14.35 -0.91
CA HIS A 28 4.90 15.45 -1.84
C HIS A 28 6.27 15.37 -2.52
N ASP A 29 7.32 15.13 -1.73
CA ASP A 29 8.70 15.13 -2.19
C ASP A 29 9.15 13.80 -2.84
N ALA A 30 8.36 12.72 -2.70
CA ALA A 30 8.65 11.45 -3.36
C ALA A 30 8.54 11.58 -4.90
N THR A 31 9.66 11.47 -5.61
CA THR A 31 9.71 11.58 -7.09
C THR A 31 9.75 10.23 -7.80
N ILE A 32 9.28 10.18 -9.05
CA ILE A 32 9.38 9.00 -9.93
C ILE A 32 10.84 8.52 -10.04
N ALA A 33 11.80 9.44 -10.09
CA ALA A 33 13.22 9.11 -10.21
C ALA A 33 13.76 8.42 -8.94
N GLN A 34 13.39 8.89 -7.74
CA GLN A 34 13.77 8.25 -6.49
C GLN A 34 13.13 6.86 -6.36
N ILE A 35 11.84 6.74 -6.71
CA ILE A 35 11.11 5.47 -6.62
C ILE A 35 11.69 4.44 -7.59
N ALA A 36 11.93 4.82 -8.85
CA ALA A 36 12.52 3.92 -9.85
C ALA A 36 13.91 3.43 -9.41
N ARG A 37 14.73 4.33 -8.83
CA ARG A 37 16.05 4.00 -8.29
C ARG A 37 15.96 2.99 -7.16
N ARG A 38 15.06 3.19 -6.19
CA ARG A 38 14.83 2.24 -5.07
C ARG A 38 14.36 0.87 -5.57
N ALA A 39 13.47 0.87 -6.56
CA ALA A 39 12.99 -0.35 -7.18
C ALA A 39 14.01 -1.00 -8.14
N GLY A 40 15.17 -0.39 -8.41
CA GLY A 40 16.17 -0.94 -9.33
C GLY A 40 15.66 -1.04 -10.78
N VAL A 41 14.80 -0.12 -11.20
CA VAL A 41 14.18 -0.10 -12.54
C VAL A 41 14.34 1.26 -13.22
N SER A 42 14.07 1.32 -14.53
CA SER A 42 14.00 2.58 -15.25
C SER A 42 12.72 3.35 -14.91
N THR A 43 12.76 4.68 -15.02
CA THR A 43 11.58 5.54 -14.81
C THR A 43 10.45 5.22 -15.80
N GLY A 44 10.76 4.82 -17.03
CA GLY A 44 9.78 4.44 -18.05
C GLY A 44 8.92 3.23 -17.68
N ILE A 45 9.41 2.34 -16.80
CA ILE A 45 8.59 1.25 -16.27
C ILE A 45 7.42 1.80 -15.45
N ILE A 46 7.59 2.88 -14.68
CA ILE A 46 6.48 3.45 -13.89
C ILE A 46 5.36 3.93 -14.82
N SER A 47 5.70 4.66 -15.88
CA SER A 47 4.70 5.09 -16.88
C SER A 47 3.99 3.91 -17.56
N HIS A 48 4.71 2.82 -17.82
CA HIS A 48 4.11 1.62 -18.40
C HIS A 48 3.08 0.95 -17.47
N TYR A 49 3.35 0.86 -16.17
CA TYR A 49 2.49 0.16 -15.21
C TYR A 49 1.40 1.04 -14.56
N PHE A 50 1.67 2.33 -14.42
CA PHE A 50 0.89 3.24 -13.60
C PHE A 50 0.57 4.57 -14.27
N LYS A 51 0.95 4.75 -15.55
CA LYS A 51 0.78 5.97 -16.34
C LYS A 51 1.65 7.14 -15.87
N ASP A 52 1.55 7.53 -14.60
CA ASP A 52 2.25 8.67 -14.00
C ASP A 52 2.46 8.51 -12.48
N LYS A 53 2.99 9.56 -11.82
CA LYS A 53 3.21 9.57 -10.35
C LYS A 53 1.90 9.37 -9.60
N ASN A 54 0.81 10.01 -10.05
CA ASN A 54 -0.47 9.96 -9.36
C ASN A 54 -1.08 8.55 -9.45
N GLY A 55 -1.02 7.89 -10.60
CA GLY A 55 -1.48 6.52 -10.75
C GLY A 55 -0.69 5.52 -9.89
N LEU A 56 0.61 5.78 -9.67
CA LEU A 56 1.44 4.97 -8.76
C LEU A 56 1.07 5.21 -7.29
N LEU A 57 0.87 6.46 -6.89
CA LEU A 57 0.42 6.82 -5.54
C LEU A 57 -0.97 6.25 -5.24
N GLU A 58 -1.90 6.34 -6.18
CA GLU A 58 -3.26 5.80 -6.06
C GLU A 58 -3.23 4.26 -5.96
N ALA A 59 -2.35 3.59 -6.72
CA ALA A 59 -2.14 2.15 -6.58
C ALA A 59 -1.55 1.78 -5.21
N THR A 60 -0.65 2.60 -4.69
CA THR A 60 -0.06 2.42 -3.35
C THR A 60 -1.13 2.57 -2.27
N MET A 61 -2.01 3.57 -2.36
CA MET A 61 -3.13 3.73 -1.42
C MET A 61 -4.14 2.60 -1.50
N ARG A 62 -4.45 2.11 -2.71
CA ARG A 62 -5.30 0.92 -2.88
C ARG A 62 -4.72 -0.31 -2.21
N ASP A 63 -3.40 -0.44 -2.19
CA ASP A 63 -2.72 -1.52 -1.50
C ASP A 63 -2.89 -1.40 0.02
N ILE A 64 -2.61 -0.23 0.61
CA ILE A 64 -2.79 0.02 2.05
C ILE A 64 -4.24 -0.20 2.50
N THR A 65 -5.20 0.38 1.78
CA THR A 65 -6.64 0.22 2.07
C THR A 65 -7.12 -1.22 1.90
N SER A 66 -6.53 -1.98 0.97
CA SER A 66 -6.83 -3.40 0.84
C SER A 66 -6.28 -4.22 2.00
N GLN A 67 -5.07 -3.92 2.47
CA GLN A 67 -4.51 -4.53 3.67
C GLN A 67 -5.39 -4.23 4.90
N LEU A 68 -5.88 -2.99 5.05
CA LEU A 68 -6.82 -2.63 6.13
C LEU A 68 -8.12 -3.45 6.04
N ARG A 69 -8.72 -3.52 4.85
CA ARG A 69 -9.94 -4.29 4.61
C ARG A 69 -9.72 -5.75 4.99
N ASP A 70 -8.62 -6.36 4.55
CA ASP A 70 -8.33 -7.77 4.81
C ASP A 70 -8.07 -8.00 6.31
N ALA A 71 -7.35 -7.08 6.98
CA ALA A 71 -7.14 -7.11 8.43
C ALA A 71 -8.45 -7.04 9.23
N VAL A 72 -9.41 -6.22 8.80
CA VAL A 72 -10.74 -6.12 9.41
C VAL A 72 -11.58 -7.37 9.13
N LEU A 73 -11.62 -7.83 7.87
CA LEU A 73 -12.41 -9.00 7.46
C LEU A 73 -11.93 -10.27 8.17
N ASN A 74 -10.62 -10.47 8.28
CA ASN A 74 -10.05 -11.61 9.00
C ASN A 74 -10.51 -11.65 10.47
N ARG A 75 -10.52 -10.49 11.15
CA ARG A 75 -11.01 -10.39 12.53
C ARG A 75 -12.51 -10.61 12.64
N LEU A 76 -13.30 -10.11 11.69
CA LEU A 76 -14.75 -10.33 11.66
C LEU A 76 -15.11 -11.79 11.37
N HIS A 77 -14.40 -12.46 10.46
CA HIS A 77 -14.62 -13.88 10.15
C HIS A 77 -14.30 -14.79 11.33
N ALA A 78 -13.41 -14.37 12.24
CA ALA A 78 -13.16 -15.07 13.49
C ALA A 78 -14.31 -14.93 14.53
N LEU A 79 -15.35 -14.14 14.23
CA LEU A 79 -16.47 -13.83 15.12
C LEU A 79 -17.84 -14.10 14.46
N PRO A 80 -18.15 -15.35 14.05
CA PRO A 80 -19.40 -15.66 13.34
C PRO A 80 -20.66 -15.30 14.15
N ASP A 81 -20.63 -15.51 15.48
CA ASP A 81 -21.72 -15.18 16.40
C ASP A 81 -21.39 -13.96 17.29
N GLY A 82 -20.46 -13.11 16.85
CA GLY A 82 -20.01 -11.95 17.61
C GLY A 82 -21.12 -10.90 17.81
N SER A 83 -21.29 -10.45 19.05
CA SER A 83 -22.14 -9.30 19.38
C SER A 83 -21.72 -8.04 18.62
N ALA A 84 -22.61 -7.05 18.51
CA ALA A 84 -22.31 -5.79 17.87
C ALA A 84 -21.05 -5.10 18.47
N SER A 85 -20.88 -5.18 19.79
CA SER A 85 -19.70 -4.63 20.47
C SER A 85 -18.40 -5.34 20.06
N GLN A 86 -18.41 -6.68 19.98
CA GLN A 86 -17.24 -7.46 19.54
C GLN A 86 -16.88 -7.17 18.08
N ARG A 87 -17.88 -6.99 17.21
CA ARG A 87 -17.66 -6.62 15.80
C ARG A 87 -17.09 -5.21 15.66
N LEU A 88 -17.54 -4.25 16.48
CA LEU A 88 -16.94 -2.90 16.54
C LEU A 88 -15.49 -2.96 17.01
N GLN A 89 -15.20 -3.73 18.06
CA GLN A 89 -13.82 -3.95 18.54
C GLN A 89 -12.94 -4.58 17.46
N ALA A 90 -13.47 -5.51 16.64
CA ALA A 90 -12.74 -6.09 15.52
C ALA A 90 -12.40 -5.06 14.43
N ILE A 91 -13.34 -4.17 14.09
CA ILE A 91 -13.11 -3.08 13.13
C ILE A 91 -12.04 -2.12 13.66
N VAL A 92 -12.16 -1.69 14.92
CA VAL A 92 -11.16 -0.83 15.57
C VAL A 92 -9.80 -1.54 15.58
N GLY A 93 -9.76 -2.80 16.00
CA GLY A 93 -8.54 -3.60 16.03
C GLY A 93 -7.86 -3.79 14.67
N GLY A 94 -8.61 -3.84 13.57
CA GLY A 94 -8.05 -3.88 12.22
C GLY A 94 -7.32 -2.60 11.82
N ASN A 95 -7.70 -1.44 12.36
CA ASN A 95 -7.00 -0.18 12.13
C ASN A 95 -5.65 -0.11 12.88
N PHE A 96 -5.45 -0.96 13.88
CA PHE A 96 -4.19 -1.10 14.63
C PHE A 96 -3.39 -2.34 14.22
N ASP A 97 -3.72 -2.95 13.07
CA ASP A 97 -2.96 -4.05 12.52
C ASP A 97 -1.52 -3.62 12.18
N GLU A 98 -0.56 -4.54 12.26
CA GLU A 98 0.86 -4.24 11.99
C GLU A 98 1.07 -3.59 10.61
N THR A 99 0.24 -3.97 9.64
CA THR A 99 0.23 -3.38 8.29
C THR A 99 -0.15 -1.90 8.27
N GLN A 100 -0.92 -1.43 9.25
CA GLN A 100 -1.48 -0.08 9.32
C GLN A 100 -0.68 0.87 10.20
N ILE A 101 0.02 0.33 11.21
CA ILE A 101 0.80 1.14 12.18
C ILE A 101 2.26 1.36 11.77
N SER A 102 2.65 0.92 10.58
CA SER A 102 3.98 1.22 10.06
C SER A 102 4.15 2.71 9.77
N SER A 103 5.35 3.26 9.94
CA SER A 103 5.64 4.68 9.65
C SER A 103 5.29 5.06 8.20
N ALA A 104 5.51 4.14 7.25
CA ALA A 104 5.14 4.35 5.85
C ALA A 104 3.62 4.44 5.67
N ALA A 105 2.87 3.50 6.25
CA ALA A 105 1.40 3.51 6.19
C ALA A 105 0.82 4.76 6.87
N MET A 106 1.30 5.13 8.06
CA MET A 106 0.84 6.34 8.75
C MET A 106 1.10 7.62 7.94
N LYS A 107 2.29 7.76 7.34
CA LYS A 107 2.61 8.91 6.48
C LYS A 107 1.79 8.95 5.21
N ALA A 108 1.47 7.78 4.65
CA ALA A 108 0.57 7.69 3.50
C ALA A 108 -0.86 8.09 3.90
N TRP A 109 -1.37 7.64 5.05
CA TRP A 109 -2.69 8.03 5.56
C TRP A 109 -2.80 9.54 5.84
N LEU A 110 -1.78 10.17 6.42
CA LEU A 110 -1.78 11.61 6.71
C LEU A 110 -1.68 12.51 5.47
N ALA A 111 -1.32 11.94 4.32
CA ALA A 111 -1.17 12.69 3.08
C ALA A 111 -2.47 12.75 2.25
N PHE A 112 -3.55 12.12 2.73
CA PHE A 112 -4.90 12.13 2.17
C PHE A 112 -5.89 12.74 3.17
#